data_AF-A0AAD6PF75-F1
#
_entry.id   AF-A0AAD6PF75-F1
#
_cell.length_a   1.000
_cell.length_b   1.000
_cell.length_c   1.000
_cell.angle_alpha   90.00
_cell.angle_beta   90.00
_cell.angle_gamma   90.00
#
_symmetry.space_group_name_H-M   'P 1'
#
loop_
_entity.id
_entity.type
_entity.pdbx_description
1 polymer ?
#
loop_
_entity_poly.entity_id
_entity_poly.type
_entity_poly.pdbx_seq_one_letter_code
_entity_poly.pdbx_strand_id
1 'polypeptide(L)'
;MWVTSLPPVRKWNFELFFYTHQLYVVFVLGLALHVGDFIFSMAAGGIFLFVLDRFLRFCQSRRTVDIILAKTLPCGTVELVLSKPGNLRYNALSFVFLQIRELSWLQWHPFSVSSSPLDGKYHLSILIKVLGEWTGRLRGSIMDISELAEQPASPSQHRPKITASVEGPYGHEGPYHLMYENLILVAGGIGISPFLAILSDILHRVHEERPCLPRNILIVWAVKRSNEFPLLSTMDLESVCPYFYDKLNLEISIYVTRESNPPLEEGDIHNVTVTSVCPMSKGCGMSGLVGTGDSIWSGLYVISSTVGFVILLVILYRFYINPYSISTWWYKGLLFCGCMLASVVIFGGLVVGLWHLWEKKISAREEYDENRLKPGTVQHHEDTANLFQKNHTSITTIQYGSRPDFKEIFGSISEHWGYADVGVIICGPPTLECSVAREIRSRNLKRESHHPIFHFHSHSFDL
;
A
#
# COMPACT_ATOMS: atom_id res chain seq x y z
N MET A 1 -3.72 2.58 -28.68
CA MET A 1 -3.31 3.47 -27.58
C MET A 1 -4.38 4.54 -27.35
N TRP A 2 -4.50 5.59 -28.17
CA TRP A 2 -5.41 6.71 -27.84
C TRP A 2 -6.90 6.39 -27.67
N VAL A 3 -7.48 5.58 -28.56
CA VAL A 3 -8.90 5.22 -28.44
C VAL A 3 -9.17 4.45 -27.15
N THR A 4 -8.26 3.54 -26.78
CA THR A 4 -8.41 2.73 -25.57
C THR A 4 -8.12 3.52 -24.29
N SER A 5 -7.43 4.67 -24.36
CA SER A 5 -7.22 5.59 -23.23
C SER A 5 -8.47 6.38 -22.85
N LEU A 6 -9.46 6.48 -23.75
CA LEU A 6 -10.64 7.30 -23.50
C LEU A 6 -11.41 6.79 -22.27
N PRO A 7 -11.89 7.68 -21.38
CA PRO A 7 -12.54 7.27 -20.13
C PRO A 7 -13.69 6.26 -20.29
N PRO A 8 -14.57 6.36 -21.31
CA PRO A 8 -15.64 5.37 -21.52
C PRO A 8 -15.09 3.97 -21.82
N VAL A 9 -14.05 3.89 -22.68
CA VAL A 9 -13.46 2.62 -23.12
C VAL A 9 -12.69 1.97 -21.97
N ARG A 10 -11.88 2.76 -21.25
CA ARG A 10 -11.13 2.27 -20.08
C ARG A 10 -12.04 1.77 -18.96
N LYS A 11 -13.19 2.42 -18.72
CA LYS A 11 -14.19 1.97 -17.74
C LYS A 11 -14.90 0.70 -18.17
N TRP A 12 -15.11 0.52 -19.47
CA TRP A 12 -15.76 -0.66 -20.02
C TRP A 12 -14.84 -1.89 -20.00
N ASN A 13 -13.58 -1.73 -20.43
CA ASN A 13 -12.59 -2.79 -20.39
C ASN A 13 -11.19 -2.23 -20.07
N PHE A 14 -10.79 -2.37 -18.81
CA PHE A 14 -9.49 -1.91 -18.33
C PHE A 14 -8.33 -2.73 -18.89
N GLU A 15 -8.50 -4.04 -19.11
CA GLU A 15 -7.44 -4.90 -19.63
C GLU A 15 -7.07 -4.53 -21.07
N LEU A 16 -8.07 -4.26 -21.90
CA LEU A 16 -7.87 -3.78 -23.27
C LEU A 16 -7.05 -2.49 -23.28
N PHE A 17 -7.41 -1.55 -22.41
CA PHE A 17 -6.62 -0.33 -22.19
C PHE A 17 -5.18 -0.66 -21.81
N PHE A 18 -4.99 -1.46 -20.76
CA PHE A 18 -3.68 -1.78 -20.20
C PHE A 18 -2.74 -2.42 -21.24
N TYR A 19 -3.18 -3.49 -21.91
CA TYR A 19 -2.35 -4.21 -22.87
C TYR A 19 -2.03 -3.39 -24.11
N THR A 20 -3.01 -2.66 -24.66
CA THR A 20 -2.76 -1.79 -25.82
C THR A 20 -1.84 -0.62 -25.49
N HIS A 21 -1.80 -0.17 -24.23
CA HIS A 21 -0.88 0.88 -23.80
C HIS A 21 0.56 0.40 -23.67
N GLN A 22 0.82 -0.88 -23.39
CA GLN A 22 2.18 -1.43 -23.36
C GLN A 22 2.91 -1.30 -24.71
N LEU A 23 2.18 -1.05 -25.81
CA LEU A 23 2.74 -0.72 -27.12
C LEU A 23 3.53 0.61 -27.14
N TYR A 24 3.55 1.37 -26.04
CA TYR A 24 4.44 2.54 -25.89
C TYR A 24 5.91 2.17 -26.16
N VAL A 25 6.34 0.94 -25.86
CA VAL A 25 7.70 0.46 -26.14
C VAL A 25 7.98 0.48 -27.64
N VAL A 26 7.05 -0.03 -28.44
CA VAL A 26 7.12 -0.01 -29.91
C VAL A 26 7.11 1.42 -30.41
N PHE A 27 6.30 2.29 -29.81
CA PHE A 27 6.25 3.71 -30.16
C PHE A 27 7.59 4.41 -29.88
N VAL A 28 8.23 4.20 -28.73
CA VAL A 28 9.52 4.81 -28.38
C VAL A 28 10.63 4.34 -29.34
N LEU A 29 10.67 3.04 -29.66
CA LEU A 29 11.61 2.50 -30.64
C LEU A 29 11.34 3.06 -32.05
N GLY A 30 10.07 3.12 -32.46
CA GLY A 30 9.66 3.72 -33.73
C GLY A 30 10.01 5.19 -33.83
N LEU A 31 9.83 5.95 -32.74
CA LEU A 31 10.23 7.35 -32.64
C LEU A 31 11.75 7.48 -32.87
N ALA A 32 12.57 6.71 -32.16
CA ALA A 32 14.03 6.72 -32.32
C ALA A 32 14.47 6.39 -33.75
N LEU A 33 13.82 5.41 -34.40
CA LEU A 33 14.08 5.05 -35.80
C LEU A 33 13.63 6.14 -36.78
N HIS A 34 12.53 6.83 -36.51
CA HIS A 34 11.95 7.82 -37.41
C HIS A 34 12.70 9.16 -37.37
N VAL A 35 13.04 9.65 -36.18
CA VAL A 35 13.60 11.01 -36.02
C VAL A 35 15.13 11.04 -35.87
N GLY A 36 15.77 9.88 -35.70
CA GLY A 36 17.21 9.77 -35.47
C GLY A 36 17.64 10.28 -34.09
N ASP A 37 18.95 10.33 -33.85
CA ASP A 37 19.54 10.65 -32.55
C ASP A 37 19.37 12.12 -32.13
N PHE A 38 19.53 13.08 -33.04
CA PHE A 38 19.45 14.50 -32.71
C PHE A 38 18.10 14.90 -32.13
N ILE A 39 17.00 14.60 -32.83
CA ILE A 39 15.65 14.97 -32.37
C ILE A 39 15.24 14.08 -31.18
N PHE A 40 15.62 12.79 -31.19
CA PHE A 40 15.33 11.90 -30.07
C PHE A 40 15.99 12.38 -28.76
N SER A 41 17.17 13.01 -28.83
CA SER A 41 17.88 13.54 -27.66
C SER A 41 17.07 14.57 -26.86
N MET A 42 16.16 15.31 -27.51
CA MET A 42 15.27 16.27 -26.85
C MET A 42 14.24 15.58 -25.93
N ALA A 43 13.80 14.36 -26.29
CA ALA A 43 12.90 13.55 -25.48
C ALA A 43 13.65 12.53 -24.58
N ALA A 44 14.94 12.30 -24.86
CA ALA A 44 15.73 11.25 -24.23
C ALA A 44 15.84 11.41 -22.72
N GLY A 45 15.90 12.63 -22.18
CA GLY A 45 15.99 12.86 -20.73
C GLY A 45 14.81 12.23 -19.97
N GLY A 46 13.58 12.49 -20.42
CA GLY A 46 12.38 11.92 -19.80
C GLY A 46 12.27 10.41 -19.99
N ILE A 47 12.61 9.91 -21.19
CA ILE A 47 12.62 8.47 -21.49
C ILE A 47 13.67 7.76 -20.63
N PHE A 48 14.84 8.36 -20.43
CA PHE A 48 15.91 7.79 -19.61
C PHE A 48 15.50 7.67 -18.15
N LEU A 49 14.91 8.72 -17.57
CA LEU A 49 14.36 8.67 -16.21
C LEU A 49 13.28 7.60 -16.07
N PHE A 50 12.42 7.44 -17.08
CA PHE A 50 11.43 6.37 -17.11
C PHE A 50 12.06 4.98 -17.15
N VAL A 51 13.11 4.78 -17.96
CA VAL A 51 13.86 3.51 -18.00
C VAL A 51 14.53 3.23 -16.66
N LEU A 52 15.09 4.26 -16.01
CA LEU A 52 15.71 4.14 -14.68
C LEU A 52 14.69 3.67 -13.63
N ASP A 53 13.53 4.31 -13.55
CA ASP A 53 12.43 3.90 -12.65
C ASP A 53 11.95 2.48 -12.97
N ARG A 54 11.70 2.18 -14.25
CA ARG A 54 11.22 0.87 -14.69
C ARG A 54 12.20 -0.25 -14.35
N PHE A 55 13.51 -0.02 -14.50
CA PHE A 55 14.53 -1.00 -14.17
C PHE A 55 14.63 -1.25 -12.66
N LEU A 56 14.56 -0.20 -11.83
CA LEU A 56 14.52 -0.36 -10.37
C LEU A 56 13.29 -1.18 -9.93
N ARG A 57 12.10 -0.85 -10.43
CA ARG A 57 10.88 -1.62 -10.17
C ARG A 57 10.99 -3.05 -10.65
N PHE A 58 11.61 -3.27 -11.80
CA PHE A 58 11.88 -4.62 -12.31
C PHE A 58 12.83 -5.41 -11.40
N CYS A 59 13.84 -4.78 -10.81
CA CYS A 59 14.70 -5.44 -9.83
C CYS A 59 13.95 -5.75 -8.53
N GLN A 60 13.10 -4.82 -8.05
CA GLN A 60 12.29 -5.00 -6.84
C GLN A 60 11.25 -6.13 -6.98
N SER A 61 10.51 -6.14 -8.09
CA SER A 61 9.41 -7.07 -8.38
C SER A 61 9.83 -8.52 -8.60
N ARG A 62 11.12 -8.79 -8.82
CA ARG A 62 11.61 -10.17 -8.99
C ARG A 62 11.54 -11.00 -7.70
N ARG A 63 11.46 -10.36 -6.53
CA ARG A 63 11.33 -11.10 -5.27
C ARG A 63 9.92 -11.65 -5.10
N THR A 64 9.87 -12.95 -4.87
CA THR A 64 8.67 -13.60 -4.34
C THR A 64 8.57 -13.31 -2.86
N VAL A 65 7.38 -12.95 -2.41
CA VAL A 65 7.06 -12.71 -1.01
C VAL A 65 6.19 -13.84 -0.51
N ASP A 66 6.56 -14.41 0.63
CA ASP A 66 5.75 -15.44 1.28
C ASP A 66 4.53 -14.82 1.96
N ILE A 67 3.36 -15.41 1.69
CA ILE A 67 2.09 -15.09 2.35
C ILE A 67 2.04 -15.91 3.65
N ILE A 68 2.00 -15.23 4.78
CA ILE A 68 1.96 -15.84 6.12
C ILE A 68 0.54 -16.30 6.44
N LEU A 69 -0.44 -15.44 6.16
CA LEU A 69 -1.85 -15.68 6.45
C LEU A 69 -2.70 -15.15 5.30
N ALA A 70 -3.68 -15.94 4.88
CA ALA A 70 -4.74 -15.51 3.99
C ALA A 70 -6.09 -15.84 4.65
N LYS A 71 -6.86 -14.81 4.97
CA LYS A 71 -8.14 -14.93 5.67
C LYS A 71 -9.24 -14.24 4.87
N THR A 72 -10.39 -14.89 4.76
CA THR A 72 -11.59 -14.25 4.19
C THR A 72 -12.51 -13.82 5.31
N LEU A 73 -12.85 -12.53 5.35
CA LEU A 73 -13.79 -11.95 6.31
C LEU A 73 -15.24 -12.21 5.88
N PRO A 74 -16.21 -12.23 6.81
CA PRO A 74 -17.63 -12.44 6.49
C PRO A 74 -18.20 -11.44 5.48
N CYS A 75 -17.61 -10.23 5.43
CA CYS A 75 -17.97 -9.20 4.46
C CYS A 75 -17.51 -9.48 3.02
N GLY A 76 -16.78 -10.59 2.80
CA GLY A 76 -16.17 -10.97 1.52
C GLY A 76 -14.85 -10.27 1.22
N THR A 77 -14.31 -9.48 2.17
CA THR A 77 -12.97 -8.87 2.07
C THR A 77 -11.91 -9.92 2.41
N VAL A 78 -10.81 -9.91 1.67
CA VAL A 78 -9.66 -10.78 1.91
C VAL A 78 -8.62 -10.00 2.71
N GLU A 79 -8.16 -10.57 3.82
CA GLU A 79 -7.00 -10.14 4.58
C GLU A 79 -5.79 -10.98 4.16
N LEU A 80 -4.73 -10.32 3.72
CA LEU A 80 -3.45 -10.97 3.41
C LEU A 80 -2.37 -10.43 4.33
N VAL A 81 -1.66 -11.33 5.01
CA VAL A 81 -0.47 -11.02 5.80
C VAL A 81 0.76 -11.50 5.04
N LEU A 82 1.62 -10.56 4.67
CA LEU A 82 2.79 -10.73 3.83
C LEU A 82 4.06 -10.68 4.70
N SER A 83 5.08 -11.43 4.32
CA SER A 83 6.39 -11.37 4.98
C SER A 83 7.18 -10.11 4.59
N LYS A 84 7.78 -9.44 5.58
CA LYS A 84 8.67 -8.30 5.38
C LYS A 84 10.02 -8.51 6.08
N PRO A 85 11.12 -7.94 5.56
CA PRO A 85 12.39 -7.98 6.27
C PRO A 85 12.34 -7.04 7.49
N GLY A 86 13.08 -7.40 8.54
CA GLY A 86 13.00 -6.72 9.84
C GLY A 86 13.48 -5.27 9.86
N ASN A 87 14.36 -4.91 8.92
CA ASN A 87 14.89 -3.57 8.73
C ASN A 87 14.01 -2.68 7.85
N LEU A 88 12.91 -3.21 7.29
CA LEU A 88 12.01 -2.43 6.45
C LEU A 88 11.23 -1.42 7.28
N ARG A 89 11.50 -0.14 7.04
CA ARG A 89 10.77 0.98 7.65
C ARG A 89 9.65 1.41 6.72
N TYR A 90 8.49 1.67 7.29
CA TYR A 90 7.36 2.30 6.62
C TYR A 90 6.56 3.10 7.63
N ASN A 91 5.72 4.00 7.14
CA ASN A 91 4.81 4.78 7.97
C ASN A 91 3.38 4.24 7.85
N ALA A 92 2.55 4.48 8.86
CA ALA A 92 1.10 4.35 8.67
C ALA A 92 0.67 5.21 7.45
N LEU A 93 -0.36 4.79 6.72
CA LEU A 93 -0.74 5.34 5.40
C LEU A 93 0.16 4.94 4.21
N SER A 94 1.08 4.00 4.40
CA SER A 94 1.80 3.43 3.27
C SER A 94 0.90 2.48 2.46
N PHE A 95 1.27 2.25 1.20
CA PHE A 95 0.64 1.32 0.29
C PHE A 95 1.68 0.47 -0.43
N VAL A 96 1.27 -0.68 -0.93
CA VAL A 96 2.11 -1.60 -1.70
C VAL A 96 1.43 -1.93 -3.01
N PHE A 97 2.21 -2.27 -4.04
CA PHE A 97 1.67 -2.93 -5.23
C PHE A 97 1.83 -4.42 -5.08
N LEU A 98 0.73 -5.14 -5.24
CA LEU A 98 0.70 -6.59 -5.18
C LEU A 98 0.51 -7.17 -6.57
N GLN A 99 1.30 -8.19 -6.87
CA GLN A 99 1.12 -9.10 -7.98
C GLN A 99 1.00 -10.52 -7.45
N ILE A 100 0.04 -11.28 -7.98
CA ILE A 100 -0.15 -12.70 -7.67
C ILE A 100 0.03 -13.49 -8.96
N ARG A 101 1.09 -14.31 -9.00
CA ARG A 101 1.55 -14.96 -10.24
C ARG A 101 0.52 -15.93 -10.83
N GLU A 102 -0.25 -16.57 -9.98
CA GLU A 102 -1.28 -17.53 -10.35
C GLU A 102 -2.52 -16.87 -10.98
N LEU A 103 -2.73 -15.56 -10.73
CA LEU A 103 -3.84 -14.80 -11.30
C LEU A 103 -3.44 -14.07 -12.57
N SER A 104 -2.31 -13.36 -12.52
CA SER A 104 -1.83 -12.53 -13.62
C SER A 104 -0.32 -12.26 -13.55
N TRP A 105 0.33 -12.33 -14.71
CA TRP A 105 1.78 -12.11 -14.85
C TRP A 105 2.20 -10.65 -15.00
N LEU A 106 1.26 -9.77 -15.36
CA LEU A 106 1.55 -8.38 -15.72
C LEU A 106 0.78 -7.35 -14.90
N GLN A 107 -0.28 -7.75 -14.19
CA GLN A 107 -1.11 -6.80 -13.45
C GLN A 107 -0.56 -6.63 -12.04
N TRP A 108 -0.37 -5.36 -11.68
CA TRP A 108 0.04 -4.91 -10.37
C TRP A 108 -1.08 -4.04 -9.81
N HIS A 109 -1.54 -4.35 -8.59
CA HIS A 109 -2.66 -3.65 -7.96
C HIS A 109 -2.21 -2.97 -6.67
N PRO A 110 -2.50 -1.67 -6.48
CA PRO A 110 -2.16 -0.98 -5.24
C PRO A 110 -3.12 -1.36 -4.13
N PHE A 111 -2.58 -1.57 -2.93
CA PHE A 111 -3.35 -1.76 -1.71
C PHE A 111 -2.72 -1.00 -0.55
N SER A 112 -3.56 -0.33 0.25
CA SER A 112 -3.11 0.28 1.50
C SER A 112 -2.65 -0.78 2.47
N VAL A 113 -1.59 -0.48 3.18
CA VAL A 113 -1.18 -1.26 4.35
C VAL A 113 -2.18 -1.00 5.47
N SER A 114 -2.71 -2.07 6.07
CA SER A 114 -3.64 -2.00 7.21
C SER A 114 -2.96 -2.25 8.56
N SER A 115 -1.75 -2.81 8.59
CA SER A 115 -0.96 -3.02 9.81
C SER A 115 -0.11 -1.81 10.17
N SER A 116 0.08 -1.56 11.47
CA SER A 116 1.04 -0.56 11.97
C SER A 116 2.50 -0.95 11.67
N PRO A 117 3.43 -0.01 11.48
CA PRO A 117 4.86 -0.30 11.46
C PRO A 117 5.40 -0.93 12.75
N LEU A 118 4.66 -0.81 13.86
CA LEU A 118 5.01 -1.36 15.17
C LEU A 118 4.34 -2.72 15.47
N ASP A 119 3.39 -3.15 14.65
CA ASP A 119 2.58 -4.37 14.89
C ASP A 119 3.40 -5.66 14.84
N GLY A 120 4.51 -5.62 14.09
CA GLY A 120 5.52 -6.65 14.18
C GLY A 120 6.71 -6.45 13.26
N LYS A 121 7.80 -7.13 13.60
CA LYS A 121 9.07 -6.96 12.88
C LYS A 121 9.04 -7.59 11.48
N TYR A 122 8.31 -8.68 11.28
CA TYR A 122 8.44 -9.54 10.10
C TYR A 122 7.17 -9.73 9.25
N HIS A 123 6.07 -9.03 9.57
CA HIS A 123 4.82 -9.16 8.81
C HIS A 123 4.23 -7.79 8.43
N LEU A 124 3.43 -7.77 7.36
CA LEU A 124 2.72 -6.62 6.82
C LEU A 124 1.32 -7.08 6.38
N SER A 125 0.27 -6.42 6.83
CA SER A 125 -1.11 -6.80 6.50
C SER A 125 -1.74 -5.84 5.50
N ILE A 126 -2.56 -6.37 4.59
CA ILE A 126 -3.37 -5.61 3.64
C ILE A 126 -4.81 -6.15 3.61
N LEU A 127 -5.76 -5.25 3.36
CA LEU A 127 -7.18 -5.58 3.21
C LEU A 127 -7.65 -5.35 1.77
N ILE A 128 -8.17 -6.40 1.15
CA ILE A 128 -8.56 -6.42 -0.26
C ILE A 128 -10.07 -6.64 -0.36
N LYS A 129 -10.81 -5.58 -0.65
CA LYS A 129 -12.25 -5.69 -0.94
C LYS A 129 -12.47 -6.19 -2.36
N VAL A 130 -13.38 -7.16 -2.51
CA VAL A 130 -13.72 -7.70 -3.83
C VAL A 130 -14.60 -6.70 -4.60
N LEU A 131 -14.03 -6.12 -5.66
CA LEU A 131 -14.68 -5.10 -6.50
C LEU A 131 -14.70 -5.45 -8.00
N GLY A 132 -13.80 -6.32 -8.45
CA GLY A 132 -13.68 -6.72 -9.86
C GLY A 132 -13.22 -8.17 -10.03
N GLU A 133 -13.03 -8.57 -11.28
CA GLU A 133 -12.72 -9.96 -11.66
C GLU A 133 -11.43 -10.46 -11.01
N TRP A 134 -10.35 -9.69 -11.06
CA TRP A 134 -9.07 -10.05 -10.43
C TRP A 134 -9.23 -10.33 -8.93
N THR A 135 -9.87 -9.41 -8.19
CA THR A 135 -10.11 -9.58 -6.74
C THR A 135 -11.07 -10.74 -6.43
N GLY A 136 -12.02 -11.03 -7.32
CA GLY A 136 -12.93 -12.15 -7.18
C GLY A 136 -12.23 -13.50 -7.37
N ARG A 137 -11.34 -13.59 -8.36
CA ARG A 137 -10.49 -14.76 -8.59
C ARG A 137 -9.53 -15.00 -7.41
N LEU A 138 -8.94 -13.94 -6.86
CA LEU A 138 -8.12 -14.04 -5.65
C LEU A 138 -8.88 -14.68 -4.48
N ARG A 139 -10.08 -14.16 -4.17
CA ARG A 139 -10.92 -14.73 -3.11
C ARG A 139 -11.25 -16.20 -3.38
N GLY A 140 -11.64 -16.53 -4.61
CA GLY A 140 -11.92 -17.91 -5.01
C GLY A 140 -10.73 -18.84 -4.77
N SER A 141 -9.54 -18.46 -5.25
CA SER A 141 -8.33 -19.27 -5.05
C SER A 141 -7.97 -19.47 -3.58
N ILE A 142 -8.20 -18.47 -2.70
CA ILE A 142 -7.95 -18.61 -1.26
C ILE A 142 -8.96 -19.57 -0.62
N MET A 143 -10.24 -19.48 -1.00
CA MET A 143 -11.27 -20.40 -0.53
C MET A 143 -10.96 -21.84 -0.94
N ASP A 144 -10.62 -22.06 -2.22
CA ASP A 144 -10.25 -23.38 -2.75
C ASP A 144 -9.06 -23.99 -2.00
N ILE A 145 -8.03 -23.19 -1.69
CA ILE A 145 -6.86 -23.64 -0.94
C ILE A 145 -7.23 -24.03 0.49
N SER A 146 -8.13 -23.28 1.13
CA SER A 146 -8.54 -23.58 2.50
C SER A 146 -9.37 -24.86 2.59
N GLU A 147 -10.30 -25.08 1.65
CA GLU A 147 -11.08 -26.33 1.58
C GLU A 147 -10.17 -27.55 1.37
N LEU A 148 -9.11 -27.41 0.56
CA LEU A 148 -8.10 -28.46 0.36
C LEU A 148 -7.21 -28.67 1.58
N ALA A 149 -7.03 -27.65 2.43
CA ALA A 149 -6.21 -27.75 3.64
C ALA A 149 -6.92 -28.50 4.78
N GLU A 150 -8.25 -28.50 4.80
CA GLU A 150 -9.08 -29.20 5.80
C GLU A 150 -9.23 -30.71 5.52
N GLN A 151 -8.92 -31.18 4.31
CA GLN A 151 -8.92 -32.61 3.98
C GLN A 151 -7.65 -33.32 4.47
N PRO A 152 -7.74 -34.56 5.00
CA PRO A 152 -6.58 -35.31 5.47
C PRO A 152 -5.59 -35.57 4.31
N ALA A 153 -4.40 -34.98 4.42
CA ALA A 153 -3.40 -34.98 3.36
C ALA A 153 -2.85 -36.39 3.08
N SER A 154 -2.93 -36.81 1.81
CA SER A 154 -2.07 -37.90 1.31
C SER A 154 -0.63 -37.38 1.13
N PRO A 155 0.42 -38.16 1.45
CA PRO A 155 1.81 -37.69 1.53
C PRO A 155 2.45 -37.25 0.20
N SER A 156 1.71 -37.28 -0.92
CA SER A 156 2.21 -36.96 -2.26
C SER A 156 1.54 -35.74 -2.92
N GLN A 157 0.54 -35.10 -2.30
CA GLN A 157 -0.12 -33.94 -2.89
C GLN A 157 0.60 -32.64 -2.55
N HIS A 158 1.14 -31.98 -3.59
CA HIS A 158 1.65 -30.61 -3.48
C HIS A 158 0.47 -29.67 -3.25
N ARG A 159 0.39 -29.04 -2.07
CA ARG A 159 -0.61 -28.01 -1.82
C ARG A 159 -0.39 -26.82 -2.76
N PRO A 160 -1.44 -26.29 -3.40
CA PRO A 160 -1.30 -25.08 -4.22
C PRO A 160 -0.76 -23.93 -3.35
N LYS A 161 0.41 -23.41 -3.72
CA LYS A 161 1.03 -22.26 -3.05
C LYS A 161 0.73 -21.00 -3.86
N ILE A 162 0.15 -19.99 -3.23
CA ILE A 162 0.00 -18.66 -3.85
C ILE A 162 1.35 -17.95 -3.73
N THR A 163 1.87 -17.48 -4.87
CA THR A 163 3.13 -16.75 -4.94
C THR A 163 2.83 -15.28 -5.19
N ALA A 164 3.10 -14.45 -4.18
CA ALA A 164 3.00 -13.01 -4.29
C ALA A 164 4.34 -12.38 -4.71
N SER A 165 4.29 -11.24 -5.38
CA SER A 165 5.41 -10.32 -5.56
C SER A 165 4.91 -8.93 -5.16
N VAL A 166 5.74 -8.19 -4.43
CA VAL A 166 5.31 -6.94 -3.78
C VAL A 166 6.30 -5.82 -4.07
N GLU A 167 5.82 -4.68 -4.57
CA GLU A 167 6.58 -3.44 -4.67
C GLU A 167 6.14 -2.47 -3.56
N GLY A 168 7.11 -1.76 -2.99
CA GLY A 168 6.90 -0.80 -1.91
C GLY A 168 7.60 -1.21 -0.62
N PRO A 169 7.14 -0.72 0.54
CA PRO A 169 5.97 0.15 0.74
C PRO A 169 6.26 1.58 0.27
N TYR A 170 5.27 2.19 -0.36
CA TYR A 170 5.27 3.57 -0.80
C TYR A 170 4.41 4.39 0.15
N GLY A 171 4.81 5.62 0.46
CA GLY A 171 4.05 6.45 1.41
C GLY A 171 4.74 7.77 1.67
N HIS A 172 4.17 8.54 2.58
CA HIS A 172 4.77 9.80 3.03
C HIS A 172 6.04 9.53 3.85
N GLU A 173 7.03 10.41 3.72
CA GLU A 173 8.32 10.30 4.44
C GLU A 173 8.15 10.41 5.96
N GLY A 174 7.13 11.14 6.43
CA GLY A 174 6.87 11.36 7.85
C GLY A 174 5.44 10.99 8.30
N PRO A 175 5.25 10.64 9.58
CA PRO A 175 3.95 10.33 10.16
C PRO A 175 3.17 11.61 10.50
N TYR A 176 2.60 12.26 9.49
CA TYR A 176 1.89 13.54 9.68
C TYR A 176 0.61 13.41 10.51
N HIS A 177 0.06 12.20 10.68
CA HIS A 177 -1.05 11.94 11.60
C HIS A 177 -0.69 12.21 13.07
N LEU A 178 0.61 12.22 13.41
CA LEU A 178 1.11 12.54 14.75
C LEU A 178 1.36 14.04 14.98
N MET A 179 1.20 14.87 13.95
CA MET A 179 1.40 16.32 14.08
C MET A 179 0.23 17.04 14.76
N TYR A 180 -0.90 16.35 14.96
CA TYR A 180 -2.14 16.93 15.47
C TYR A 180 -2.51 16.31 16.81
N GLU A 181 -2.92 17.14 17.77
CA GLU A 181 -3.52 16.69 19.03
C GLU A 181 -4.93 16.15 18.80
N ASN A 182 -5.65 16.76 17.85
CA ASN A 182 -7.02 16.42 17.48
C ASN A 182 -7.06 15.90 16.04
N LEU A 183 -7.57 14.68 15.84
CA LEU A 183 -7.55 14.00 14.54
C LEU A 183 -8.96 13.54 14.14
N ILE A 184 -9.36 13.87 12.91
CA ILE A 184 -10.59 13.38 12.27
C ILE A 184 -10.19 12.50 11.09
N LEU A 185 -10.64 11.25 11.11
CA LEU A 185 -10.39 10.25 10.08
C LEU A 185 -11.71 9.96 9.34
N VAL A 186 -11.84 10.42 8.10
CA VAL A 186 -13.06 10.28 7.29
C VAL A 186 -12.88 9.19 6.23
N ALA A 187 -13.55 8.05 6.41
CA ALA A 187 -13.39 6.88 5.55
C ALA A 187 -14.65 6.61 4.71
N GLY A 188 -14.46 6.24 3.44
CA GLY A 188 -15.52 5.73 2.57
C GLY A 188 -15.27 4.27 2.16
N GLY A 189 -16.13 3.34 2.58
CA GLY A 189 -16.00 1.92 2.24
C GLY A 189 -14.67 1.33 2.69
N ILE A 190 -13.89 0.74 1.76
CA ILE A 190 -12.57 0.14 2.05
C ILE A 190 -11.49 1.17 2.42
N GLY A 191 -11.75 2.47 2.22
CA GLY A 191 -10.86 3.55 2.65
C GLY A 191 -10.62 3.61 4.17
N ILE A 192 -11.27 2.76 4.96
CA ILE A 192 -10.95 2.56 6.37
C ILE A 192 -9.60 1.85 6.58
N SER A 193 -9.15 1.03 5.63
CA SER A 193 -7.91 0.24 5.72
C SER A 193 -6.67 1.05 6.16
N PRO A 194 -6.31 2.19 5.53
CA PRO A 194 -5.17 2.99 5.97
C PRO A 194 -5.36 3.60 7.36
N PHE A 195 -6.60 3.80 7.81
CA PHE A 195 -6.87 4.31 9.16
C PHE A 195 -6.76 3.24 10.23
N LEU A 196 -6.94 1.97 9.87
CA LEU A 196 -6.57 0.87 10.76
C LEU A 196 -5.05 0.91 11.02
N ALA A 197 -4.23 1.14 10.00
CA ALA A 197 -2.78 1.29 10.22
C ALA A 197 -2.43 2.48 11.12
N ILE A 198 -3.12 3.63 10.97
CA ILE A 198 -2.97 4.78 11.87
C ILE A 198 -3.35 4.41 13.30
N LEU A 199 -4.52 3.81 13.49
CA LEU A 199 -5.04 3.52 14.81
C LEU A 199 -4.14 2.53 15.55
N SER A 200 -3.69 1.48 14.87
CA SER A 200 -2.72 0.52 15.43
C SER A 200 -1.39 1.22 15.77
N ASP A 201 -0.89 2.13 14.93
CA ASP A 201 0.34 2.89 15.22
C ASP A 201 0.19 3.78 16.46
N ILE A 202 -0.96 4.46 16.61
CA ILE A 202 -1.23 5.28 17.79
C ILE A 202 -1.34 4.41 19.04
N LEU A 203 -2.08 3.29 18.99
CA LEU A 203 -2.26 2.39 20.14
C LEU A 203 -0.91 1.81 20.62
N HIS A 204 -0.07 1.33 19.71
CA HIS A 204 1.27 0.84 20.04
C HIS A 204 2.14 1.93 20.69
N ARG A 205 2.02 3.18 20.25
CA ARG A 205 2.77 4.29 20.85
C ARG A 205 2.23 4.72 22.21
N VAL A 206 0.91 4.65 22.42
CA VAL A 206 0.26 4.86 23.72
C VAL A 206 0.72 3.81 24.72
N HIS A 207 0.79 2.54 24.28
CA HIS A 207 1.31 1.42 25.07
C HIS A 207 2.76 1.66 25.51
N GLU A 208 3.61 2.11 24.59
CA GLU A 208 5.03 2.41 24.84
C GLU A 208 5.28 3.78 25.50
N GLU A 209 4.22 4.52 25.87
CA GLU A 209 4.29 5.85 26.49
C GLU A 209 5.13 6.88 25.71
N ARG A 210 5.08 6.83 24.38
CA ARG A 210 5.83 7.78 23.55
C ARG A 210 5.21 9.19 23.60
N PRO A 211 6.03 10.26 23.56
CA PRO A 211 5.53 11.62 23.52
C PRO A 211 4.88 11.97 22.17
N CYS A 212 4.10 13.06 22.13
CA CYS A 212 3.48 13.64 20.93
C CYS A 212 2.43 12.73 20.27
N LEU A 213 1.38 12.39 21.03
CA LEU A 213 0.26 11.58 20.56
C LEU A 213 -1.01 12.41 20.40
N PRO A 214 -1.85 12.09 19.38
CA PRO A 214 -3.21 12.58 19.33
C PRO A 214 -3.96 12.18 20.61
N ARG A 215 -4.73 13.10 21.18
CA ARG A 215 -5.56 12.87 22.36
C ARG A 215 -7.01 12.55 21.99
N ASN A 216 -7.53 13.25 20.98
CA ASN A 216 -8.90 13.06 20.51
C ASN A 216 -8.88 12.57 19.07
N ILE A 217 -9.53 11.43 18.84
CA ILE A 217 -9.66 10.83 17.51
C ILE A 217 -11.13 10.57 17.23
N LEU A 218 -11.63 11.15 16.14
CA LEU A 218 -12.95 10.86 15.60
C LEU A 218 -12.81 10.11 14.28
N ILE A 219 -13.38 8.92 14.20
CA ILE A 219 -13.49 8.16 12.96
C ILE A 219 -14.91 8.32 12.41
N VAL A 220 -15.04 8.99 11.26
CA VAL A 220 -16.29 9.08 10.52
C VAL A 220 -16.25 8.09 9.36
N TRP A 221 -16.97 6.97 9.47
CA TRP A 221 -16.94 5.91 8.47
C TRP A 221 -18.27 5.78 7.74
N ALA A 222 -18.27 6.09 6.43
CA ALA A 222 -19.42 5.92 5.57
C ALA A 222 -19.34 4.60 4.79
N VAL A 223 -20.29 3.69 5.06
CA VAL A 223 -20.42 2.39 4.40
C VAL A 223 -21.73 2.28 3.64
N LYS A 224 -21.78 1.36 2.67
CA LYS A 224 -23.02 1.10 1.92
C LYS A 224 -23.97 0.22 2.72
N ARG A 225 -23.45 -0.79 3.41
CA ARG A 225 -24.20 -1.84 4.09
C ARG A 225 -23.54 -2.19 5.42
N SER A 226 -24.32 -2.68 6.39
CA SER A 226 -23.84 -3.10 7.70
C SER A 226 -22.92 -4.34 7.66
N ASN A 227 -23.00 -5.12 6.58
CA ASN A 227 -22.13 -6.28 6.39
C ASN A 227 -20.62 -5.95 6.31
N GLU A 228 -20.24 -4.68 6.19
CA GLU A 228 -18.84 -4.25 6.15
C GLU A 228 -18.23 -4.07 7.54
N PHE A 229 -19.04 -4.05 8.62
CA PHE A 229 -18.57 -3.84 10.00
C PHE A 229 -17.45 -4.77 10.49
N PRO A 230 -17.37 -6.06 10.07
CA PRO A 230 -16.27 -6.94 10.47
C PRO A 230 -14.86 -6.44 10.08
N LEU A 231 -14.75 -5.41 9.23
CA LEU A 231 -13.47 -4.75 8.96
C LEU A 231 -12.90 -4.06 10.20
N LEU A 232 -13.75 -3.51 11.09
CA LEU A 232 -13.29 -2.90 12.34
C LEU A 232 -12.83 -3.94 13.36
N SER A 233 -13.43 -5.14 13.36
CA SER A 233 -13.03 -6.25 14.24
C SER A 233 -11.69 -6.89 13.86
N THR A 234 -11.05 -6.48 12.76
CA THR A 234 -9.65 -6.87 12.49
C THR A 234 -8.68 -6.23 13.47
N MET A 235 -9.08 -5.12 14.10
CA MET A 235 -8.31 -4.48 15.16
C MET A 235 -8.84 -4.95 16.50
N ASP A 236 -8.03 -5.73 17.21
CA ASP A 236 -8.34 -6.08 18.58
C ASP A 236 -7.88 -4.95 19.51
N LEU A 237 -8.71 -3.91 19.58
CA LEU A 237 -8.47 -2.69 20.37
C LEU A 237 -8.21 -3.01 21.84
N GLU A 238 -8.85 -4.06 22.36
CA GLU A 238 -8.80 -4.44 23.78
C GLU A 238 -7.58 -5.29 24.10
N SER A 239 -7.12 -6.17 23.21
CA SER A 239 -5.89 -6.93 23.44
C SER A 239 -4.62 -6.10 23.30
N VAL A 240 -4.63 -5.06 22.45
CA VAL A 240 -3.45 -4.20 22.24
C VAL A 240 -3.22 -3.24 23.41
N CYS A 241 -4.28 -2.71 24.04
CA CYS A 241 -4.16 -1.81 25.20
C CYS A 241 -5.38 -1.87 26.13
N PRO A 242 -5.36 -2.64 27.23
CA PRO A 242 -6.47 -2.67 28.17
C PRO A 242 -6.74 -1.33 28.90
N TYR A 243 -5.82 -0.36 28.81
CA TYR A 243 -5.89 0.94 29.49
C TYR A 243 -5.89 2.16 28.54
N PHE A 244 -6.26 2.01 27.25
CA PHE A 244 -6.20 3.15 26.32
C PHE A 244 -7.21 4.27 26.66
N TYR A 245 -8.30 3.94 27.34
CA TYR A 245 -9.41 4.86 27.64
C TYR A 245 -9.00 6.07 28.48
N ASP A 246 -7.98 5.94 29.33
CA ASP A 246 -7.51 7.04 30.19
C ASP A 246 -6.58 8.02 29.44
N LYS A 247 -6.01 7.59 28.31
CA LYS A 247 -5.00 8.35 27.55
C LYS A 247 -5.50 8.84 26.19
N LEU A 248 -6.51 8.19 25.61
CA LEU A 248 -7.01 8.43 24.26
C LEU A 248 -8.53 8.45 24.23
N ASN A 249 -9.12 9.55 23.75
CA ASN A 249 -10.54 9.64 23.46
C ASN A 249 -10.80 9.22 22.01
N LEU A 250 -11.34 8.02 21.82
CA LEU A 250 -11.68 7.45 20.51
C LEU A 250 -13.19 7.37 20.32
N GLU A 251 -13.70 8.15 19.37
CA GLU A 251 -15.09 8.13 18.94
C GLU A 251 -15.20 7.56 17.53
N ILE A 252 -16.15 6.64 17.32
CA ILE A 252 -16.37 6.00 16.01
C ILE A 252 -17.82 6.27 15.59
N SER A 253 -18.02 7.10 14.57
CA SER A 253 -19.32 7.37 13.97
C SER A 253 -19.46 6.64 12.65
N ILE A 254 -20.32 5.64 12.60
CA ILE A 254 -20.57 4.81 11.41
C ILE A 254 -21.88 5.23 10.75
N TYR A 255 -21.83 5.52 9.45
CA TYR A 255 -22.98 5.94 8.65
C TYR A 255 -23.27 4.89 7.57
N VAL A 256 -24.42 4.22 7.66
CA VAL A 256 -24.88 3.21 6.70
C VAL A 256 -25.82 3.87 5.69
N THR A 257 -25.36 3.97 4.44
CA THR A 257 -26.00 4.82 3.42
C THR A 257 -27.08 4.15 2.57
N ARG A 258 -27.20 2.81 2.57
CA ARG A 258 -28.22 2.08 1.79
C ARG A 258 -29.19 1.24 2.60
N GLU A 259 -29.03 1.17 3.91
CA GLU A 259 -29.92 0.43 4.81
C GLU A 259 -30.58 1.43 5.76
N SER A 260 -31.89 1.36 5.88
CA SER A 260 -32.69 2.29 6.69
C SER A 260 -32.80 1.87 8.15
N ASN A 261 -32.74 0.56 8.40
CA ASN A 261 -32.89 -0.06 9.72
C ASN A 261 -31.80 -1.13 9.90
N PRO A 262 -31.44 -1.48 11.15
CA PRO A 262 -30.60 -2.65 11.40
C PRO A 262 -31.24 -3.91 10.80
N PRO A 263 -30.43 -4.88 10.33
CA PRO A 263 -30.95 -6.14 9.82
C PRO A 263 -31.79 -6.84 10.90
N LEU A 264 -32.97 -7.34 10.53
CA LEU A 264 -33.94 -7.95 11.45
C LEU A 264 -33.60 -9.39 11.87
N GLU A 265 -32.53 -9.97 11.33
CA GLU A 265 -32.04 -11.30 11.69
C GLU A 265 -30.90 -11.19 12.71
N GLU A 266 -31.25 -11.11 13.99
CA GLU A 266 -30.35 -11.32 15.12
C GLU A 266 -30.35 -12.82 15.46
N GLY A 267 -29.67 -13.61 14.63
CA GLY A 267 -29.60 -15.05 14.81
C GLY A 267 -29.33 -15.77 13.50
N ASP A 268 -28.05 -16.10 13.31
CA ASP A 268 -27.50 -16.94 12.25
C ASP A 268 -27.04 -16.21 10.97
N ILE A 269 -25.95 -16.72 10.38
CA ILE A 269 -25.18 -16.22 9.23
C ILE A 269 -24.08 -15.17 9.53
N HIS A 270 -23.05 -15.58 10.28
CA HIS A 270 -21.67 -15.26 9.88
C HIS A 270 -20.94 -16.55 9.54
N ASN A 271 -21.20 -17.01 8.32
CA ASN A 271 -20.52 -18.13 7.69
C ASN A 271 -19.00 -17.93 7.74
N VAL A 272 -18.35 -18.84 8.44
CA VAL A 272 -16.95 -19.30 8.33
C VAL A 272 -15.92 -18.22 8.02
N THR A 273 -15.17 -17.81 9.06
CA THR A 273 -13.85 -17.21 8.84
C THR A 273 -12.94 -18.30 8.30
N VAL A 274 -12.82 -18.37 6.98
CA VAL A 274 -11.94 -19.31 6.31
C VAL A 274 -10.52 -18.78 6.45
N THR A 275 -9.73 -19.45 7.29
CA THR A 275 -8.34 -19.08 7.57
C THR A 275 -7.43 -20.10 6.91
N SER A 276 -6.75 -19.69 5.86
CA SER A 276 -5.70 -20.49 5.26
C SER A 276 -4.35 -20.05 5.83
N VAL A 277 -3.76 -20.90 6.66
CA VAL A 277 -2.38 -20.76 7.10
C VAL A 277 -1.48 -21.42 6.05
N CYS A 278 -0.77 -20.60 5.29
CA CYS A 278 0.20 -21.12 4.33
C CYS A 278 1.50 -21.49 5.10
N PRO A 279 1.99 -22.74 5.01
CA PRO A 279 3.21 -23.13 5.70
C PRO A 279 4.39 -22.28 5.21
N MET A 280 5.14 -21.70 6.16
CA MET A 280 6.34 -20.91 5.90
C MET A 280 7.32 -21.70 5.03
N SER A 281 7.62 -21.20 3.84
CA SER A 281 8.79 -21.67 3.12
C SER A 281 10.00 -20.86 3.57
N LYS A 282 11.18 -21.47 3.61
CA LYS A 282 12.42 -20.68 3.77
C LYS A 282 12.60 -19.83 2.49
N GLY A 283 12.06 -18.62 2.41
CA GLY A 283 12.25 -17.81 1.20
C GLY A 283 11.68 -16.40 1.15
N CYS A 284 12.51 -15.43 1.49
CA CYS A 284 12.47 -13.99 1.10
C CYS A 284 11.21 -13.17 1.46
N GLY A 285 11.39 -12.25 2.41
CA GLY A 285 10.49 -11.10 2.55
C GLY A 285 10.63 -10.09 1.39
N MET A 286 9.70 -9.14 1.35
CA MET A 286 9.67 -8.03 0.39
C MET A 286 11.03 -7.32 0.23
N SER A 287 11.30 -6.77 -0.95
CA SER A 287 12.55 -6.03 -1.20
C SER A 287 12.50 -4.61 -0.65
N GLY A 288 13.54 -4.19 0.10
CA GLY A 288 13.67 -2.82 0.60
C GLY A 288 14.18 -1.80 -0.43
N LEU A 289 14.55 -2.21 -1.64
CA LEU A 289 15.27 -1.40 -2.64
C LEU A 289 14.60 -0.07 -3.03
N VAL A 290 13.30 0.12 -2.79
CA VAL A 290 12.63 1.41 -3.06
C VAL A 290 11.89 1.92 -1.83
N GLY A 291 11.57 1.04 -0.87
CA GLY A 291 10.83 1.37 0.35
C GLY A 291 11.68 1.80 1.54
N THR A 292 13.01 1.60 1.54
CA THR A 292 13.85 1.89 2.72
C THR A 292 14.22 3.36 2.91
N GLY A 293 13.94 4.24 1.94
CA GLY A 293 14.28 5.66 2.04
C GLY A 293 15.78 5.97 1.98
N ASP A 294 16.62 5.02 1.52
CA ASP A 294 18.06 5.24 1.35
C ASP A 294 18.35 6.12 0.13
N SER A 295 18.17 7.43 0.31
CA SER A 295 18.39 8.46 -0.71
C SER A 295 19.79 8.41 -1.33
N ILE A 296 20.79 7.90 -0.58
CA ILE A 296 22.17 7.74 -1.03
C ILE A 296 22.29 6.69 -2.15
N TRP A 297 21.73 5.49 -1.97
CA TRP A 297 21.82 4.42 -2.97
C TRP A 297 21.02 4.74 -4.22
N SER A 298 19.84 5.35 -4.05
CA SER A 298 19.03 5.86 -5.16
C SER A 298 19.78 6.94 -5.95
N GLY A 299 20.40 7.89 -5.26
CA GLY A 299 21.25 8.92 -5.89
C GLY A 299 22.45 8.32 -6.63
N LEU A 300 23.15 7.37 -6.01
CA LEU A 300 24.30 6.69 -6.63
C LEU A 300 23.89 5.92 -7.90
N TYR A 301 22.72 5.28 -7.88
CA TYR A 301 22.17 4.57 -9.05
C TYR A 301 21.91 5.53 -10.22
N VAL A 302 21.27 6.67 -9.96
CA VAL A 302 20.99 7.69 -11.00
C VAL A 302 22.28 8.30 -11.54
N ILE A 303 23.22 8.65 -10.66
CA ILE A 303 24.51 9.25 -11.05
C ILE A 303 25.33 8.26 -11.87
N SER A 304 25.51 7.03 -11.38
CA SER A 304 26.28 5.97 -12.05
C SER A 304 25.72 5.67 -13.43
N SER A 305 24.39 5.56 -13.56
CA SER A 305 23.75 5.28 -14.85
C SER A 305 23.89 6.46 -15.82
N THR A 306 23.76 7.71 -15.34
CA THR A 306 23.95 8.92 -16.17
C THR A 306 25.39 9.04 -16.67
N VAL A 307 26.38 8.86 -15.78
CA VAL A 307 27.80 8.90 -16.16
C VAL A 307 28.13 7.75 -17.12
N GLY A 308 27.64 6.55 -16.84
CA GLY A 308 27.77 5.39 -17.72
C GLY A 308 27.18 5.62 -19.11
N PHE A 309 26.02 6.29 -19.19
CA PHE A 309 25.39 6.66 -20.45
C PHE A 309 26.27 7.61 -21.28
N VAL A 310 26.78 8.68 -20.67
CA VAL A 310 27.67 9.63 -21.34
C VAL A 310 28.95 8.94 -21.83
N ILE A 311 29.56 8.08 -21.00
CA ILE A 311 30.76 7.32 -21.38
C ILE A 311 30.48 6.40 -22.57
N LEU A 312 29.39 5.63 -22.52
CA LEU A 312 29.02 4.73 -23.62
C LEU A 312 28.75 5.50 -24.91
N LEU A 313 28.08 6.65 -24.82
CA LEU A 313 27.83 7.50 -25.97
C LEU A 313 29.14 8.05 -26.58
N VAL A 314 30.07 8.50 -25.74
CA VAL A 314 31.40 8.97 -26.19
C VAL A 314 32.18 7.85 -26.86
N ILE A 315 32.19 6.64 -26.28
CA ILE A 315 32.84 5.46 -26.86
C ILE A 315 32.21 5.11 -28.21
N LEU A 316 30.87 5.07 -28.30
CA LEU A 316 30.14 4.79 -29.53
C LEU A 316 30.52 5.78 -30.63
N TYR A 317 30.55 7.07 -30.32
CA TYR A 317 30.90 8.10 -31.29
C TYR A 317 32.37 8.02 -31.73
N ARG A 318 33.29 7.86 -30.78
CA ARG A 318 34.74 7.86 -31.03
C ARG A 318 35.20 6.62 -31.80
N PHE A 319 34.69 5.44 -31.45
CA PHE A 319 35.20 4.16 -31.94
C PHE A 319 34.32 3.49 -33.00
N TYR A 320 33.05 3.86 -33.10
CA TYR A 320 32.12 3.22 -34.03
C TYR A 320 31.56 4.18 -35.08
N ILE A 321 30.89 5.26 -34.67
CA ILE A 321 30.22 6.16 -35.63
C ILE A 321 31.24 6.92 -36.50
N ASN A 322 32.25 7.53 -35.88
CA ASN A 322 33.23 8.35 -36.61
C ASN A 322 34.17 7.51 -37.50
N PRO A 323 34.78 6.39 -37.02
CA PRO A 323 35.71 5.61 -37.83
C PRO A 323 35.05 4.91 -39.02
N TYR A 324 33.80 4.45 -38.87
CA TYR A 324 33.04 3.80 -39.93
C TYR A 324 32.17 4.77 -40.74
N SER A 325 32.24 6.09 -40.47
CA SER A 325 31.52 7.14 -41.18
C SER A 325 30.01 6.88 -41.35
N ILE A 326 29.38 6.34 -40.30
CA ILE A 326 27.96 5.95 -40.34
C ILE A 326 27.09 7.21 -40.44
N SER A 327 26.40 7.37 -41.57
CA SER A 327 25.54 8.52 -41.85
C SER A 327 24.04 8.22 -41.67
N THR A 328 23.65 6.96 -41.53
CA THR A 328 22.25 6.53 -41.41
C THR A 328 21.63 6.97 -40.08
N TRP A 329 20.80 8.02 -40.13
CA TRP A 329 20.17 8.65 -38.98
C TRP A 329 19.33 7.71 -38.08
N TRP A 330 18.49 6.86 -38.66
CA TRP A 330 17.66 5.87 -37.97
C TRP A 330 18.52 4.88 -37.17
N TYR A 331 19.69 4.52 -37.71
CA TYR A 331 20.61 3.61 -37.07
C TYR A 331 21.32 4.27 -35.89
N LYS A 332 21.67 5.56 -36.00
CA LYS A 332 22.18 6.35 -34.87
C LYS A 332 21.17 6.43 -33.73
N GLY A 333 19.89 6.67 -34.05
CA GLY A 333 18.81 6.68 -33.05
C GLY A 333 18.67 5.33 -32.33
N LEU A 334 18.76 4.21 -33.07
CA LEU A 334 18.74 2.87 -32.48
C LEU A 334 19.94 2.63 -31.56
N LEU A 335 21.15 2.99 -31.98
CA LEU A 335 22.37 2.86 -31.17
C LEU A 335 22.32 3.71 -29.91
N PHE A 336 21.75 4.91 -29.99
CA PHE A 336 21.52 5.79 -28.86
C PHE A 336 20.59 5.15 -27.82
N CYS A 337 19.45 4.59 -28.26
CA CYS A 337 18.56 3.80 -27.38
C CYS A 337 19.27 2.59 -26.77
N GLY A 338 20.11 1.91 -27.56
CA GLY A 338 20.94 0.80 -27.09
C GLY A 338 21.88 1.23 -25.96
N CYS A 339 22.60 2.34 -26.12
CA CYS A 339 23.47 2.89 -25.08
C CYS A 339 22.69 3.29 -23.82
N MET A 340 21.50 3.87 -24.00
CA MET A 340 20.62 4.24 -22.91
C MET A 340 20.23 3.01 -22.07
N LEU A 341 19.71 1.95 -22.70
CA LEU A 341 19.36 0.70 -22.01
C LEU A 341 20.59 0.02 -21.40
N ALA A 342 21.70 -0.07 -22.13
CA ALA A 342 22.92 -0.69 -21.67
C ALA A 342 23.49 0.03 -20.44
N SER A 343 23.43 1.36 -20.40
CA SER A 343 23.94 2.13 -19.27
C SER A 343 23.22 1.80 -17.95
N VAL A 344 21.89 1.69 -18.01
CA VAL A 344 21.05 1.36 -16.85
C VAL A 344 21.31 -0.07 -16.39
N VAL A 345 21.38 -1.03 -17.33
CA VAL A 345 21.57 -2.45 -16.98
C VAL A 345 22.98 -2.72 -16.45
N ILE A 346 24.02 -2.13 -17.06
CA ILE A 346 25.41 -2.40 -16.69
C ILE A 346 25.80 -1.59 -15.45
N PHE A 347 25.76 -0.25 -15.54
CA PHE A 347 26.22 0.63 -14.47
C PHE A 347 25.19 0.74 -13.35
N GLY A 348 23.91 0.92 -13.70
CA GLY A 348 22.81 0.93 -12.74
C GLY A 348 22.61 -0.43 -12.07
N GLY A 349 22.63 -1.51 -12.86
CA GLY A 349 22.52 -2.89 -12.33
C GLY A 349 23.65 -3.27 -11.39
N LEU A 350 24.88 -2.79 -11.62
CA LEU A 350 25.99 -2.98 -10.68
C LEU A 350 25.71 -2.30 -9.33
N VAL A 351 25.20 -1.06 -9.33
CA VAL A 351 24.84 -0.34 -8.10
C VAL A 351 23.72 -1.07 -7.36
N VAL A 352 22.67 -1.49 -8.07
CA VAL A 352 21.55 -2.25 -7.49
C VAL A 352 22.03 -3.58 -6.90
N GLY A 353 22.96 -4.27 -7.57
CA GLY A 353 23.57 -5.49 -7.05
C GLY A 353 24.35 -5.25 -5.76
N LEU A 354 25.15 -4.20 -5.69
CA LEU A 354 25.87 -3.81 -4.47
C LEU A 354 24.92 -3.42 -3.34
N TRP A 355 23.88 -2.65 -3.65
CA TRP A 355 22.83 -2.29 -2.70
C TRP A 355 22.16 -3.53 -2.11
N HIS A 356 21.79 -4.50 -2.95
CA HIS A 356 21.19 -5.74 -2.52
C HIS A 356 22.10 -6.58 -1.60
N LEU A 357 23.39 -6.66 -1.93
CA LEU A 357 24.38 -7.37 -1.10
C LEU A 357 24.56 -6.68 0.25
N TRP A 358 24.52 -5.35 0.27
CA TRP A 358 24.60 -4.56 1.49
C TRP A 358 23.37 -4.79 2.40
N GLU A 359 22.16 -4.76 1.83
CA GLU A 359 20.92 -5.04 2.54
C GLU A 359 20.93 -6.46 3.14
N LYS A 360 21.32 -7.47 2.36
CA LYS A 360 21.43 -8.85 2.82
C LYS A 360 22.42 -9.00 3.98
N LYS A 361 23.54 -8.28 3.94
CA LYS A 361 24.55 -8.29 5.01
C LYS A 361 24.00 -7.68 6.30
N ILE A 362 23.23 -6.61 6.21
CA ILE A 362 22.59 -5.97 7.37
C ILE A 362 21.54 -6.90 7.97
N SER A 363 20.64 -7.45 7.17
CA SER A 363 19.60 -8.36 7.66
C SER A 363 20.20 -9.59 8.36
N ALA A 364 21.26 -10.18 7.81
CA ALA A 364 21.94 -11.33 8.43
C ALA A 364 22.60 -10.98 9.78
N ARG A 365 23.10 -9.75 9.92
CA ARG A 365 23.67 -9.27 11.18
C ARG A 365 22.58 -9.06 12.24
N GLU A 366 21.46 -8.47 11.85
CA GLU A 366 20.31 -8.27 12.75
C GLU A 366 19.71 -9.60 13.23
N GLU A 367 19.56 -10.57 12.34
CA GLU A 367 19.08 -11.91 12.69
C GLU A 367 20.05 -12.63 13.66
N TYR A 368 21.36 -12.47 13.45
CA TYR A 368 22.37 -12.98 14.37
C TYR A 368 22.33 -12.32 15.75
N ASP A 369 22.21 -11.00 15.80
CA ASP A 369 22.15 -10.24 17.07
C ASP A 369 20.86 -10.56 17.86
N GLU A 370 19.71 -10.75 17.19
CA GLU A 370 18.47 -11.19 17.85
C GLU A 370 18.56 -12.61 18.41
N ASN A 371 19.09 -13.56 17.64
CA ASN A 371 19.27 -14.93 18.09
C ASN A 371 20.24 -15.02 19.28
N ARG A 372 21.17 -14.07 19.40
CA ARG A 372 22.09 -13.99 20.54
C ARG A 372 21.43 -13.40 21.80
N LEU A 373 20.43 -12.52 21.64
CA LEU A 373 19.67 -11.95 22.75
C LEU A 373 18.58 -12.87 23.31
N LYS A 374 18.14 -13.88 22.55
CA LYS A 374 17.13 -14.87 22.98
C LYS A 374 17.72 -16.29 23.03
N PRO A 375 18.43 -16.69 24.10
CA PRO A 375 18.75 -18.10 24.30
C PRO A 375 17.49 -18.83 24.77
N GLY A 376 16.77 -19.43 23.82
CA GLY A 376 15.84 -20.54 24.06
C GLY A 376 14.56 -20.23 24.85
N THR A 377 13.48 -19.84 24.17
CA THR A 377 12.12 -20.26 24.51
C THR A 377 11.25 -20.15 23.25
N VAL A 378 11.10 -21.25 22.52
CA VAL A 378 10.01 -21.41 21.55
C VAL A 378 8.97 -22.27 22.27
N GLN A 379 8.14 -21.61 23.06
CA GLN A 379 6.85 -22.16 23.45
C GLN A 379 5.81 -21.49 22.57
N HIS A 380 5.27 -22.29 21.65
CA HIS A 380 3.99 -21.99 21.02
C HIS A 380 2.95 -21.93 22.14
N HIS A 381 2.45 -20.73 22.44
CA HIS A 381 1.17 -20.59 23.11
C HIS A 381 0.09 -20.80 22.05
N GLU A 382 -0.37 -22.04 21.93
CA GLU A 382 -1.77 -22.29 21.63
C GLU A 382 -2.53 -21.96 22.92
N ASP A 383 -3.18 -20.80 22.97
CA ASP A 383 -4.28 -20.54 23.88
C ASP A 383 -5.12 -19.40 23.29
N THR A 384 -6.36 -19.71 22.91
CA THR A 384 -7.59 -19.12 23.47
C THR A 384 -8.72 -19.29 22.44
N ALA A 385 -9.30 -20.49 22.43
CA ALA A 385 -10.70 -20.65 22.10
C ALA A 385 -11.49 -20.60 23.42
N ASN A 386 -12.47 -19.70 23.47
CA ASN A 386 -13.54 -19.51 24.45
C ASN A 386 -13.42 -18.34 25.44
N LEU A 387 -14.59 -17.69 25.60
CA LEU A 387 -14.97 -16.52 26.38
C LEU A 387 -14.45 -15.18 25.85
N PHE A 388 -15.35 -14.29 25.41
CA PHE A 388 -15.92 -13.27 26.31
C PHE A 388 -17.15 -12.59 25.67
N GLN A 389 -18.17 -12.44 26.51
CA GLN A 389 -19.31 -11.54 26.36
C GLN A 389 -19.05 -10.33 27.28
N LYS A 390 -19.35 -9.10 26.80
CA LYS A 390 -19.37 -7.78 27.51
C LYS A 390 -17.97 -7.12 27.73
N ASN A 391 -17.72 -5.80 27.59
CA ASN A 391 -18.54 -4.57 27.55
C ASN A 391 -17.91 -3.49 26.62
N HIS A 392 -18.72 -2.84 25.77
CA HIS A 392 -18.32 -1.70 24.94
C HIS A 392 -17.90 -0.47 25.76
N THR A 393 -16.72 0.12 25.50
CA THR A 393 -16.37 1.50 25.93
C THR A 393 -15.58 2.32 24.90
N SER A 394 -15.59 1.93 23.62
CA SER A 394 -15.51 2.89 22.52
C SER A 394 -16.93 3.39 22.21
N ILE A 395 -17.13 4.71 22.17
CA ILE A 395 -18.43 5.29 21.79
C ILE A 395 -18.58 5.08 20.28
N THR A 396 -19.13 3.91 19.92
CA THR A 396 -19.49 3.60 18.54
C THR A 396 -20.94 4.03 18.33
N THR A 397 -21.13 5.09 17.56
CA THR A 397 -22.46 5.56 17.16
C THR A 397 -22.76 5.08 15.75
N ILE A 398 -23.84 4.33 15.55
CA ILE A 398 -24.25 3.82 14.24
C ILE A 398 -25.52 4.54 13.79
N GLN A 399 -25.47 5.16 12.61
CA GLN A 399 -26.62 5.81 11.99
C GLN A 399 -26.98 5.11 10.67
N TYR A 400 -28.24 4.73 10.55
CA TYR A 400 -28.79 4.09 9.34
C TYR A 400 -29.55 5.09 8.48
N GLY A 401 -29.50 4.92 7.17
CA GLY A 401 -30.24 5.70 6.19
C GLY A 401 -29.73 7.14 5.96
N SER A 402 -28.70 7.57 6.68
CA SER A 402 -28.15 8.92 6.61
C SER A 402 -26.76 8.96 5.99
N ARG A 403 -26.39 10.11 5.44
CA ARG A 403 -25.00 10.44 5.07
C ARG A 403 -24.40 11.32 6.17
N PRO A 404 -23.08 11.31 6.38
CA PRO A 404 -22.46 12.20 7.35
C PRO A 404 -22.73 13.66 7.02
N ASP A 405 -23.31 14.40 7.96
CA ASP A 405 -23.43 15.86 7.86
C ASP A 405 -22.17 16.52 8.41
N PHE A 406 -21.21 16.78 7.52
CA PHE A 406 -19.94 17.40 7.90
C PHE A 406 -20.10 18.83 8.46
N LYS A 407 -21.20 19.53 8.15
CA LYS A 407 -21.44 20.86 8.69
C LYS A 407 -21.73 20.80 10.20
N GLU A 408 -22.53 19.82 10.60
CA GLU A 408 -22.86 19.54 11.99
C GLU A 408 -21.65 18.94 12.73
N ILE A 409 -21.01 17.91 12.14
CA ILE A 409 -19.85 17.24 12.73
C ILE A 409 -18.73 18.24 13.03
N PHE A 410 -18.29 19.03 12.04
CA PHE A 410 -17.25 20.03 12.26
C PHE A 410 -17.69 21.18 13.17
N GLY A 411 -19.01 21.41 13.30
CA GLY A 411 -19.57 22.36 14.26
C GLY A 411 -19.43 21.89 15.68
N SER A 412 -19.94 20.70 15.96
CA SER A 412 -19.83 20.06 17.27
C SER A 412 -18.37 19.97 17.72
N ILE A 413 -17.48 19.55 16.82
CA ILE A 413 -16.04 19.43 17.13
C ILE A 413 -15.40 20.78 17.45
N SER A 414 -15.75 21.83 16.70
CA SER A 414 -15.19 23.16 16.95
C SER A 414 -15.57 23.71 18.33
N GLU A 415 -16.71 23.27 18.88
CA GLU A 415 -17.17 23.63 20.22
C GLU A 415 -16.54 22.74 21.31
N HIS A 416 -16.37 21.44 21.02
CA HIS A 416 -15.87 20.46 22.00
C HIS A 416 -14.35 20.41 22.15
N TRP A 417 -13.59 20.52 21.05
CA TRP A 417 -12.13 20.27 21.05
C TRP A 417 -11.27 21.53 21.21
N GLY A 418 -11.89 22.70 21.38
CA GLY A 418 -11.23 23.95 21.72
C GLY A 418 -10.34 24.53 20.61
N TYR A 419 -9.28 25.23 21.00
CA TYR A 419 -8.46 26.08 20.12
C TYR A 419 -7.41 25.34 19.28
N ALA A 420 -7.12 24.07 19.58
CA ALA A 420 -6.02 23.35 18.95
C ALA A 420 -6.37 22.92 17.52
N ASP A 421 -5.44 23.10 16.59
CA ASP A 421 -5.63 22.76 15.18
C ASP A 421 -5.97 21.28 14.99
N VAL A 422 -6.90 21.01 14.08
CA VAL A 422 -7.46 19.69 13.85
C VAL A 422 -6.99 19.16 12.50
N GLY A 423 -6.36 17.99 12.52
CA GLY A 423 -6.00 17.27 11.31
C GLY A 423 -7.20 16.49 10.78
N VAL A 424 -7.59 16.72 9.52
CA VAL A 424 -8.66 15.96 8.86
C VAL A 424 -8.06 15.14 7.72
N ILE A 425 -7.98 13.82 7.92
CA ILE A 425 -7.48 12.88 6.92
C ILE A 425 -8.67 12.16 6.29
N ILE A 426 -8.79 12.23 4.97
CA ILE A 426 -9.87 11.57 4.23
C ILE A 426 -9.34 10.49 3.29
N CYS A 427 -10.02 9.35 3.25
CA CYS A 427 -9.78 8.28 2.28
C CYS A 427 -11.12 7.74 1.78
N GLY A 428 -11.48 8.02 0.53
CA GLY A 428 -12.79 7.64 0.01
C GLY A 428 -13.06 8.11 -1.41
N PRO A 429 -14.32 8.02 -1.88
CA PRO A 429 -14.67 8.44 -3.23
C PRO A 429 -14.54 9.96 -3.41
N PRO A 430 -14.25 10.46 -4.63
CA PRO A 430 -14.05 11.90 -4.89
C PRO A 430 -15.23 12.78 -4.47
N THR A 431 -16.45 12.24 -4.48
CA THR A 431 -17.65 12.97 -4.01
C THR A 431 -17.63 13.22 -2.51
N LEU A 432 -17.10 12.28 -1.72
CA LEU A 432 -16.92 12.43 -0.28
C LEU A 432 -15.81 13.44 0.01
N GLU A 433 -14.68 13.31 -0.69
CA GLU A 433 -13.53 14.23 -0.57
C GLU A 433 -13.91 15.68 -0.87
N CYS A 434 -14.59 15.91 -1.99
CA CYS A 434 -15.08 17.24 -2.36
C CYS A 434 -16.05 17.81 -1.31
N SER A 435 -16.93 16.97 -0.73
CA SER A 435 -17.87 17.42 0.29
C SER A 435 -17.15 17.87 1.55
N VAL A 436 -16.18 17.09 2.04
CA VAL A 436 -15.39 17.43 3.23
C VAL A 436 -14.53 18.66 2.99
N ALA A 437 -13.81 18.72 1.86
CA ALA A 437 -12.97 19.84 1.51
C ALA A 437 -13.77 21.15 1.41
N ARG A 438 -14.99 21.10 0.85
CA ARG A 438 -15.89 22.25 0.77
C ARG A 438 -16.28 22.76 2.16
N GLU A 439 -16.67 21.87 3.06
CA GLU A 439 -17.08 22.26 4.41
C GLU A 439 -15.91 22.79 5.25
N ILE A 440 -14.73 22.17 5.16
CA ILE A 440 -13.50 22.68 5.80
C ILE A 440 -13.16 24.08 5.29
N ARG A 441 -13.20 24.29 3.97
CA ARG A 441 -12.92 25.61 3.38
C ARG A 441 -13.94 26.66 3.84
N SER A 442 -15.22 26.30 3.86
CA SER A 442 -16.31 27.14 4.36
C SER A 442 -16.07 27.56 5.82
N ARG A 443 -15.71 26.61 6.69
CA ARG A 443 -15.45 26.83 8.11
C ARG A 443 -14.21 27.67 8.36
N ASN A 444 -13.08 27.34 7.73
CA ASN A 444 -11.83 28.09 7.90
C ASN A 444 -11.97 29.56 7.44
N LEU A 445 -12.83 29.84 6.45
CA LEU A 445 -13.11 31.21 6.00
C LEU A 445 -14.04 31.99 6.95
N LYS A 446 -14.96 31.32 7.64
CA LYS A 446 -15.92 31.91 8.59
C LYS A 446 -15.45 31.82 10.04
N ARG A 447 -14.18 31.50 10.26
CA ARG A 447 -13.62 31.15 11.56
C ARG A 447 -13.54 32.39 12.47
N GLU A 448 -14.10 32.28 13.66
CA GLU A 448 -13.86 33.25 14.73
C GLU A 448 -12.50 32.98 15.39
N SER A 449 -11.90 33.98 16.05
CA SER A 449 -10.55 33.87 16.62
C SER A 449 -10.36 32.74 17.64
N HIS A 450 -11.44 32.12 18.13
CA HIS A 450 -11.42 31.10 19.18
C HIS A 450 -11.69 29.68 18.67
N HIS A 451 -11.86 29.51 17.36
CA HIS A 451 -12.13 28.21 16.73
C HIS A 451 -10.85 27.61 16.11
N PRO A 452 -10.73 26.26 16.10
CA PRO A 452 -9.57 25.57 15.56
C PRO A 452 -9.48 25.69 14.03
N ILE A 453 -8.28 25.59 13.47
CA ILE A 453 -8.11 25.46 12.02
C ILE A 453 -8.21 23.98 11.65
N PHE A 454 -9.02 23.67 10.64
CA PHE A 454 -9.10 22.33 10.07
C PHE A 454 -8.11 22.19 8.91
N HIS A 455 -7.13 21.29 9.04
CA HIS A 455 -6.17 20.99 7.99
C HIS A 455 -6.64 19.78 7.18
N PHE A 456 -6.87 19.97 5.89
CA PHE A 456 -7.35 18.92 5.00
C PHE A 456 -6.20 18.13 4.38
N HIS A 457 -6.26 16.80 4.52
CA HIS A 457 -5.34 15.84 3.89
C HIS A 457 -6.15 14.78 3.16
N SER A 458 -6.05 14.73 1.83
CA SER A 458 -6.64 13.65 1.03
C SER A 458 -5.61 12.53 0.84
N HIS A 459 -6.08 11.31 1.08
CA HIS A 459 -5.32 10.09 0.87
C HIS A 459 -6.09 9.20 -0.11
N SER A 460 -5.76 9.35 -1.40
CA SER A 460 -6.32 8.56 -2.49
C SER A 460 -5.20 7.92 -3.32
N PHE A 461 -5.48 6.74 -3.85
CA PHE A 461 -4.61 6.02 -4.79
C PHE A 461 -5.26 6.10 -6.17
N ASP A 462 -5.30 7.29 -6.76
CA ASP A 462 -5.70 7.43 -8.15
C ASP A 462 -4.54 6.99 -9.06
N LEU A 463 -4.67 5.81 -9.67
CA LEU A 463 -3.80 5.33 -10.77
C LEU A 463 -4.39 5.64 -12.14
#